data_AF-A0A1D2VAA8-F1
#
_entry.id   AF-A0A1D2VAA8-F1
#
_cell.length_a   1.000
_cell.length_b   1.000
_cell.length_c   1.000
_cell.angle_alpha   90.00
_cell.angle_beta   90.00
_cell.angle_gamma   90.00
#
_symmetry.space_group_name_H-M   'P 1'
#
loop_
_entity.id
_entity.type
_entity.pdbx_description
1 polymer ?
#
loop_
_entity_poly.entity_id
_entity_poly.type
_entity_poly.pdbx_seq_one_letter_code
_entity_poly.pdbx_strand_id
1 'polypeptide(L)'
;MSFKNTVEASRALIRQINLLPYEKLKPSISFKESQYERYRKIANLPQQFEIPYIKPAISEVDFKDEPRDNNTESLKTLTLKDFERQINSLKSLSENKFKKYYEVGDKLYKPNGKPEYYERLMKEINGESKAGIFTALKEVFFRKV
;
A
#
# COMPACT_ATOMS: atom_id res chain seq x y z
N MET A 1 -14.36 12.44 11.01
CA MET A 1 -14.38 13.85 10.55
C MET A 1 -15.58 13.96 9.65
N SER A 2 -16.52 14.86 9.94
CA SER A 2 -17.67 15.12 9.06
C SER A 2 -17.39 16.43 8.32
N PHE A 3 -17.38 16.37 6.99
CA PHE A 3 -17.10 17.53 6.13
C PHE A 3 -18.39 18.16 5.64
N LYS A 4 -18.44 19.49 5.58
CA LYS A 4 -19.65 20.22 5.13
C LYS A 4 -19.74 20.26 3.60
N ASN A 5 -18.60 20.26 2.90
CA ASN A 5 -18.53 20.26 1.45
C ASN A 5 -17.27 19.54 0.92
N THR A 6 -17.25 19.25 -0.38
CA THR A 6 -16.16 18.54 -1.06
C THR A 6 -14.88 19.39 -1.17
N VAL A 7 -15.01 20.72 -1.18
CA VAL A 7 -13.88 21.66 -1.20
C VAL A 7 -13.10 21.61 0.11
N GLU A 8 -13.79 21.59 1.26
CA GLU A 8 -13.20 21.44 2.58
C GLU A 8 -12.55 20.06 2.74
N ALA A 9 -13.25 19.01 2.30
CA ALA A 9 -12.74 17.64 2.35
C ALA A 9 -11.47 17.48 1.49
N SER A 10 -11.45 18.03 0.27
CA SER A 10 -10.27 18.00 -0.61
C SER A 10 -9.11 18.81 -0.05
N ARG A 11 -9.34 19.97 0.59
CA ARG A 11 -8.28 20.70 1.31
C ARG A 11 -7.70 19.89 2.47
N ALA A 12 -8.54 19.22 3.25
CA ALA A 12 -8.09 18.35 4.33
C ALA A 12 -7.25 17.18 3.80
N LEU A 13 -7.65 16.60 2.66
CA LEU A 13 -6.93 15.54 1.97
C LEU A 13 -5.56 16.03 1.48
N ILE A 14 -5.48 17.21 0.85
CA ILE A 14 -4.21 17.82 0.41
C ILE A 14 -3.25 18.03 1.59
N ARG A 15 -3.76 18.46 2.75
CA ARG A 15 -2.93 18.56 3.97
C ARG A 15 -2.32 17.20 4.35
N GLN A 16 -3.08 16.11 4.25
CA GLN A 16 -2.56 14.77 4.52
C GLN A 16 -1.52 14.33 3.48
N ILE A 17 -1.76 14.59 2.19
CA ILE A 17 -0.78 14.31 1.13
C ILE A 17 0.53 15.04 1.40
N ASN A 18 0.48 16.30 1.82
CA ASN A 18 1.67 17.10 2.08
C ASN A 18 2.53 16.56 3.23
N LEU A 19 1.92 15.86 4.19
CA LEU A 19 2.63 15.20 5.29
C LEU A 19 3.36 13.91 4.86
N LEU A 20 3.07 13.37 3.68
CA LEU A 20 3.74 12.16 3.20
C LEU A 20 5.22 12.44 2.91
N PRO A 21 6.12 11.51 3.29
CA PRO A 21 7.53 11.60 2.95
C PRO A 21 7.73 11.51 1.44
N TYR A 22 8.86 12.03 0.96
CA TYR A 22 9.26 11.84 -0.44
C TYR A 22 9.50 10.36 -0.75
N GLU A 23 9.07 9.95 -1.94
CA GLU A 23 9.26 8.59 -2.43
C GLU A 23 10.74 8.31 -2.68
N LYS A 24 11.23 7.16 -2.21
CA LYS A 24 12.64 6.76 -2.39
C LYS A 24 12.93 6.24 -3.80
N LEU A 25 11.93 5.63 -4.41
CA LEU A 25 12.00 5.25 -5.82
C LEU A 25 11.84 6.55 -6.62
N LYS A 26 12.55 6.70 -7.74
CA LYS A 26 12.34 7.78 -8.70
C LYS A 26 11.39 7.27 -9.80
N PRO A 27 10.07 7.17 -9.56
CA PRO A 27 9.15 6.95 -10.67
C PRO A 27 9.24 8.14 -11.62
N SER A 28 8.85 7.93 -12.88
CA SER A 28 8.68 9.02 -13.84
C SER A 28 7.69 10.09 -13.37
N ILE A 29 6.84 9.78 -12.39
CA ILE A 29 5.81 10.65 -11.80
C ILE A 29 5.73 10.35 -10.30
N SER A 30 5.89 11.36 -9.42
CA SER A 30 5.68 11.18 -7.98
C SER A 30 4.19 10.99 -7.67
N PHE A 31 3.88 10.02 -6.81
CA PHE A 31 2.53 9.85 -6.26
C PHE A 31 2.06 11.09 -5.51
N LYS A 32 2.90 11.67 -4.65
CA LYS A 32 2.54 12.87 -3.87
C LYS A 32 2.11 14.02 -4.78
N GLU A 33 2.90 14.28 -5.81
CA GLU A 33 2.62 15.33 -6.80
C GLU A 33 1.36 15.00 -7.60
N SER A 34 1.25 13.77 -8.14
CA SER A 34 0.08 13.35 -8.92
C SER A 34 -1.24 13.47 -8.13
N GLN A 35 -1.23 13.09 -6.85
CA GLN A 35 -2.43 13.23 -6.01
C GLN A 35 -2.71 14.69 -5.66
N TYR A 36 -1.68 15.50 -5.37
CA TYR A 36 -1.86 16.93 -5.14
C TYR A 36 -2.56 17.59 -6.35
N GLU A 37 -2.08 17.31 -7.54
CA GLU A 37 -2.59 17.80 -8.82
C GLU A 37 -4.04 17.40 -9.10
N ARG A 38 -4.41 16.19 -8.69
CA ARG A 38 -5.77 15.70 -8.80
C ARG A 38 -6.74 16.50 -7.94
N TYR A 39 -6.40 16.70 -6.66
CA TYR A 39 -7.31 17.28 -5.69
C TYR A 39 -7.26 18.81 -5.62
N ARG A 40 -6.17 19.45 -6.08
CA ARG A 40 -6.07 20.93 -6.14
C ARG A 40 -7.22 21.55 -6.94
N LYS A 41 -7.63 20.89 -8.03
CA LYS A 41 -8.71 21.32 -8.92
C LYS A 41 -10.05 21.36 -8.18
N ILE A 42 -10.28 20.42 -7.26
CA ILE A 42 -11.48 20.35 -6.43
C ILE A 42 -11.40 21.35 -5.26
N ALA A 43 -10.20 21.57 -4.73
CA ALA A 43 -9.94 22.47 -3.62
C ALA A 43 -9.91 23.97 -4.01
N ASN A 44 -10.00 24.28 -5.31
CA ASN A 44 -9.83 25.61 -5.89
C ASN A 44 -8.50 26.26 -5.49
N LEU A 45 -7.39 25.51 -5.56
CA LEU A 45 -6.06 26.00 -5.25
C LEU A 45 -5.26 26.32 -6.52
N PRO A 46 -4.39 27.36 -6.49
CA PRO A 46 -3.53 27.68 -7.63
C PRO A 46 -2.49 26.57 -7.86
N GLN A 47 -2.06 26.44 -9.11
CA GLN A 47 -0.97 25.54 -9.49
C GLN A 47 0.33 25.98 -8.83
N GLN A 48 0.92 25.11 -8.01
CA GLN A 48 2.20 25.37 -7.34
C GLN A 48 3.40 24.64 -7.95
N PHE A 49 3.15 23.58 -8.74
CA PHE A 49 4.20 22.72 -9.28
C PHE A 49 4.06 22.55 -10.80
N GLU A 50 5.17 22.70 -11.51
CA GLU A 50 5.33 22.17 -12.87
C GLU A 50 5.87 20.74 -12.71
N ILE A 51 5.13 19.74 -13.22
CA ILE A 51 5.58 18.35 -13.13
C ILE A 51 6.64 18.17 -14.23
N PRO A 52 7.92 17.91 -13.90
CA PRO A 52 8.91 17.60 -14.92
C PRO A 52 8.54 16.26 -15.55
N TYR A 53 8.05 16.30 -16.79
CA TYR A 53 7.78 15.08 -17.56
C TYR A 53 9.12 14.42 -17.91
N ILE A 54 9.49 13.38 -17.15
CA ILE A 54 10.62 12.54 -17.50
C ILE A 54 10.09 11.43 -18.41
N LYS A 55 10.46 11.48 -19.69
CA LYS A 55 10.12 10.44 -20.67
C LYS A 55 10.61 9.09 -20.10
N PRO A 56 9.73 8.09 -19.92
CA PRO A 56 10.16 6.81 -19.38
C PRO A 56 11.21 6.19 -20.31
N ALA A 57 12.29 5.65 -19.74
CA ALA A 57 13.40 5.04 -20.48
C ALA A 57 13.01 3.73 -21.20
N ILE A 58 11.76 3.26 -21.05
CA ILE A 58 11.22 2.07 -21.69
C ILE A 58 10.26 2.56 -22.79
N SER A 59 10.79 2.76 -23.99
CA SER A 59 10.02 3.13 -25.19
C SER A 59 9.62 1.92 -26.05
N GLU A 60 9.57 0.71 -25.49
CA GLU A 60 9.33 -0.53 -26.26
C GLU A 60 8.20 -1.38 -25.70
N VAL A 61 7.21 -0.77 -25.05
CA VAL A 61 5.89 -1.39 -24.96
C VAL A 61 4.95 -0.47 -25.71
N ASP A 62 4.67 -0.88 -26.95
CA ASP A 62 3.67 -0.28 -27.82
C ASP A 62 2.29 -0.56 -27.21
N PHE A 63 1.97 0.15 -26.13
CA PHE A 63 0.60 0.27 -25.69
C PHE A 63 -0.09 1.02 -26.82
N LYS A 64 -0.77 0.29 -27.71
CA LYS A 64 -1.69 0.87 -28.68
C LYS A 64 -2.42 2.00 -27.97
N ASP A 65 -2.28 3.21 -28.49
CA ASP A 65 -2.99 4.40 -28.02
C ASP A 65 -4.50 4.16 -28.18
N GLU A 66 -5.09 3.36 -27.29
CA GLU A 66 -6.49 3.50 -26.97
C GLU A 66 -6.65 4.96 -26.53
N PRO A 67 -7.67 5.67 -27.05
CA PRO A 67 -7.92 7.03 -26.62
C PRO A 67 -8.07 6.98 -25.10
N ARG A 68 -7.07 7.48 -24.39
CA ARG A 68 -7.19 7.76 -22.97
C ARG A 68 -8.31 8.77 -22.90
N ASP A 69 -9.50 8.30 -22.57
CA ASP A 69 -10.60 9.18 -22.23
C ASP A 69 -10.03 10.17 -21.23
N ASN A 70 -10.00 11.44 -21.62
CA ASN A 70 -9.61 12.56 -20.78
C ASN A 70 -10.71 12.79 -19.74
N ASN A 71 -11.18 11.70 -19.11
CA ASN A 71 -12.36 11.58 -18.28
C ASN A 71 -12.10 12.23 -16.92
N THR A 72 -11.96 13.55 -17.00
CA THR A 72 -12.22 14.53 -15.96
C THR A 72 -13.62 14.35 -15.36
N GLU A 73 -14.50 13.56 -15.99
CA GLU A 73 -15.80 13.17 -15.43
C GLU A 73 -15.71 12.28 -14.20
N SER A 74 -14.66 11.46 -14.06
CA SER A 74 -14.46 10.62 -12.86
C SER A 74 -14.26 11.44 -11.58
N LEU A 75 -13.84 12.70 -11.70
CA LEU A 75 -13.67 13.62 -10.56
C LEU A 75 -14.97 14.32 -10.16
N LYS A 76 -15.94 14.42 -11.08
CA LYS A 76 -17.22 15.09 -10.84
C LYS A 76 -18.17 14.26 -9.96
N THR A 77 -17.89 12.97 -9.80
CA THR A 77 -18.74 12.03 -9.06
C THR A 77 -18.23 11.70 -7.65
N LEU A 78 -17.13 12.29 -7.18
CA LEU A 78 -16.62 12.00 -5.84
C LEU A 78 -17.60 12.49 -4.76
N THR A 79 -18.06 11.55 -3.94
CA THR A 79 -18.89 11.85 -2.78
C THR A 79 -18.04 12.24 -1.58
N LEU A 80 -18.64 12.91 -0.58
CA LEU A 80 -17.97 13.21 0.69
C LEU A 80 -17.41 11.95 1.38
N LYS A 81 -18.14 10.84 1.29
CA LYS A 81 -17.74 9.55 1.84
C LYS A 81 -16.46 9.02 1.18
N ASP A 82 -16.25 9.31 -0.09
CA ASP A 82 -15.03 8.90 -0.80
C ASP A 82 -13.82 9.70 -0.32
N PHE A 83 -13.98 11.01 -0.08
CA PHE A 83 -12.93 11.82 0.55
C PHE A 83 -12.58 11.33 1.94
N GLU A 84 -13.57 10.99 2.76
CA GLU A 84 -13.34 10.43 4.10
C GLU A 84 -12.58 9.10 4.03
N ARG A 85 -12.96 8.21 3.10
CA ARG A 85 -12.24 6.95 2.87
C ARG A 85 -10.80 7.18 2.46
N GLN A 86 -10.55 8.13 1.56
CA GLN A 86 -9.21 8.48 1.10
C GLN A 86 -8.35 9.10 2.21
N ILE A 87 -8.93 9.97 3.04
CA ILE A 87 -8.22 10.53 4.20
C ILE A 87 -7.86 9.43 5.20
N ASN A 88 -8.78 8.51 5.47
CA ASN A 88 -8.55 7.40 6.40
C ASN A 88 -7.51 6.41 5.87
N SER A 89 -7.49 6.14 4.56
CA SER A 89 -6.47 5.29 3.95
C SER A 89 -5.09 5.94 4.02
N LEU A 90 -4.98 7.24 3.71
CA LEU A 90 -3.73 7.99 3.84
C LEU A 90 -3.19 7.99 5.27
N LYS A 91 -4.05 8.20 6.28
CA LYS A 91 -3.67 8.10 7.69
C LYS A 91 -3.16 6.71 8.04
N SER A 92 -3.88 5.67 7.62
CA SER A 92 -3.49 4.28 7.87
C SER A 92 -2.13 3.95 7.26
N LEU A 93 -1.81 4.51 6.08
CA LEU A 93 -0.51 4.38 5.43
C LEU A 93 0.57 5.13 6.22
N SER A 94 0.35 6.40 6.60
CA SER A 94 1.33 7.19 7.36
C SER A 94 1.64 6.60 8.74
N GLU A 95 0.64 5.99 9.38
CA GLU A 95 0.78 5.34 10.69
C GLU A 95 1.47 3.98 10.62
N ASN A 96 1.81 3.51 9.40
CA ASN A 96 2.35 2.19 9.14
C ASN A 96 1.45 1.07 9.73
N LYS A 97 0.12 1.26 9.69
CA LYS A 97 -0.84 0.35 10.33
C LYS A 97 -0.64 -1.10 9.90
N PHE A 98 -0.44 -1.34 8.61
CA PHE A 98 -0.25 -2.69 8.08
C PHE A 98 1.12 -3.28 8.39
N LYS A 99 2.16 -2.45 8.52
CA LYS A 99 3.47 -2.90 9.01
C LYS A 99 3.36 -3.42 10.44
N LYS A 100 2.60 -2.73 11.30
CA LYS A 100 2.33 -3.13 12.69
C LYS A 100 1.42 -4.36 12.78
N TYR A 101 0.39 -4.41 11.92
CA TYR A 101 -0.57 -5.52 11.93
C TYR A 101 0.07 -6.83 11.43
N TYR A 102 0.93 -6.75 10.42
CA TYR A 102 1.69 -7.87 9.86
C TYR A 102 3.17 -7.77 10.22
N GLU A 103 3.47 -7.51 11.49
CA GLU A 103 4.86 -7.54 11.96
C GLU A 103 5.46 -8.91 11.68
N VAL A 104 6.55 -8.92 10.92
CA VAL A 104 7.36 -10.12 10.68
C VAL A 104 8.11 -10.43 11.97
N GLY A 105 7.41 -11.12 12.86
CA GLY A 105 7.91 -11.51 14.17
C GLY A 105 7.45 -12.92 14.55
N ASP A 106 7.49 -13.22 15.84
CA ASP A 106 7.23 -14.56 16.36
C ASP A 106 5.88 -15.13 15.94
N LYS A 107 4.87 -14.32 15.62
CA LYS A 107 3.58 -14.83 15.12
C LYS A 107 3.68 -15.48 13.73
N LEU A 108 4.60 -15.00 12.90
CA LEU A 108 4.87 -15.55 11.56
C LEU A 108 5.76 -16.78 11.63
N TYR A 109 6.77 -16.75 12.52
CA TYR A 109 7.67 -17.87 12.72
C TYR A 109 7.01 -18.99 13.55
N LYS A 110 6.28 -18.65 14.61
CA LYS A 110 5.60 -19.56 15.55
C LYS A 110 4.09 -19.34 15.51
N PRO A 111 3.40 -19.81 14.45
CA PRO A 111 1.95 -19.66 14.36
C PRO A 111 1.26 -20.41 15.50
N ASN A 112 0.18 -19.84 16.06
CA ASN A 112 -0.56 -20.40 17.21
C ASN A 112 -0.97 -21.87 17.05
N GLY A 113 -1.22 -22.32 15.81
CA GLY A 113 -1.62 -23.71 15.55
C GLY A 113 -0.48 -24.72 15.73
N LYS A 114 0.78 -24.33 15.48
CA LYS A 114 1.97 -25.19 15.60
C LYS A 114 3.22 -24.36 15.93
N PRO A 115 3.34 -23.87 17.18
CA PRO A 115 4.47 -23.01 17.57
C PRO A 115 5.82 -23.74 17.55
N GLU A 116 5.82 -25.06 17.79
CA GLU A 116 7.03 -25.90 17.84
C GLU A 116 7.64 -26.18 16.45
N TYR A 117 6.87 -25.98 15.38
CA TYR A 117 7.27 -26.34 14.01
C TYR A 117 8.53 -25.59 13.56
N TYR A 118 8.58 -24.29 13.81
CA TYR A 118 9.73 -23.46 13.44
C TYR A 118 10.97 -23.77 14.29
N GLU A 119 10.80 -24.00 15.59
CA GLU A 119 11.91 -24.38 16.45
C GLU A 119 12.52 -25.71 16.01
N ARG A 120 11.69 -26.67 15.57
CA ARG A 120 12.18 -27.92 14.97
C ARG A 120 12.98 -27.67 13.70
N LEU A 121 12.45 -26.89 12.75
CA LEU A 121 13.16 -26.56 11.51
C LEU A 121 14.52 -25.90 11.79
N MET A 122 14.57 -24.96 12.74
CA MET A 122 15.81 -24.29 13.12
C MET A 122 16.81 -25.24 13.80
N LYS A 123 16.35 -26.16 14.66
CA LYS A 123 17.20 -27.20 15.27
C LYS A 123 17.75 -28.19 14.24
N GLU A 124 16.98 -28.51 13.20
CA GLU A 124 17.44 -29.34 12.08
C GLU A 124 18.51 -28.62 11.25
N ILE A 125 18.30 -27.35 10.90
CA ILE A 125 19.28 -26.52 10.17
C ILE A 125 20.58 -26.38 10.98
N ASN A 126 20.48 -26.17 12.30
CA ASN A 126 21.63 -26.03 13.18
C ASN A 126 22.31 -27.38 13.53
N GLY A 127 21.75 -28.51 13.08
CA GLY A 127 22.32 -29.85 13.31
C GLY A 127 22.11 -30.41 14.72
N GLU A 128 21.29 -29.75 15.55
CA GLU A 128 21.08 -30.08 16.96
C GLU A 128 20.10 -31.24 17.19
N SER A 129 19.19 -31.50 16.24
CA SER A 129 18.24 -32.61 16.38
C SER A 129 18.00 -33.36 15.06
N LYS A 130 18.45 -34.62 15.01
CA LYS A 130 18.04 -35.60 13.99
C LYS A 130 16.64 -36.17 14.31
N ALA A 131 15.64 -35.31 14.56
CA ALA A 131 14.24 -35.74 14.57
C ALA A 131 13.80 -35.98 13.11
N GLY A 132 14.48 -36.92 12.46
CA GLY A 132 14.49 -37.10 11.03
C GLY A 132 13.12 -37.44 10.50
N ILE A 133 12.84 -36.94 9.29
CA ILE A 133 11.93 -37.41 8.22
C ILE A 133 10.69 -38.21 8.67
N PHE A 134 10.85 -39.29 9.43
CA PHE A 134 9.81 -40.05 10.13
C PHE A 134 8.86 -39.20 11.00
N THR A 135 9.36 -38.24 11.78
CA THR A 135 8.49 -37.40 12.64
C THR A 135 7.63 -36.46 11.79
N ALA A 136 8.22 -35.88 10.74
CA ALA A 136 7.52 -35.04 9.78
C ALA A 136 6.48 -35.84 8.97
N LEU A 137 6.83 -37.07 8.53
CA LEU A 137 5.91 -37.99 7.87
C LEU A 137 4.74 -38.37 8.79
N LYS A 138 5.01 -38.75 10.04
CA LYS A 138 3.95 -39.07 11.02
C LYS A 138 3.01 -37.89 11.24
N GLU A 139 3.53 -36.67 11.29
CA GLU A 139 2.73 -35.47 11.49
C GLU A 139 1.84 -35.10 10.29
N VAL A 140 2.29 -35.36 9.06
CA VAL A 140 1.49 -35.18 7.84
C VAL A 140 0.38 -36.24 7.78
N PHE A 141 0.69 -37.49 8.12
CA PHE A 141 -0.29 -38.59 8.12
C PHE A 141 -1.31 -38.52 9.28
N PHE A 142 -0.93 -37.97 10.44
CA PHE A 142 -1.83 -37.79 11.60
C PHE A 142 -2.58 -36.46 11.61
N ARG A 143 -2.45 -35.61 10.57
CA ARG A 143 -3.34 -34.45 10.38
C ARG A 143 -4.72 -34.95 9.92
N LYS A 144 -5.51 -35.42 10.88
CA LYS A 144 -6.92 -35.77 10.69
C LYS A 144 -7.76 -34.48 10.68
N VAL A 145 -8.74 -34.46 9.77
CA VAL A 145 -9.79 -33.45 9.53
C VAL A 145 -10.35 -32.87 10.83
#